data_AF-A0A517U3T4-F1
#
_entry.id   AF-A0A517U3T4-F1
#
_cell.length_a   1.000
_cell.length_b   1.000
_cell.length_c   1.000
_cell.angle_alpha   90.00
_cell.angle_beta   90.00
_cell.angle_gamma   90.00
#
_symmetry.space_group_name_H-M   'P 1'
#
loop_
_entity.id
_entity.type
_entity.pdbx_description
1 polymer ?
#
loop_
_entity_poly.entity_id
_entity_poly.type
_entity_poly.pdbx_seq_one_letter_code
_entity_poly.pdbx_strand_id
1 'polypeptide(L)'
;MDKNRVRDALHTLQAELSCANTLDDASRQSLLATIADIHRQLEAGDDLPAAESESLGGKLQDSILEFEAEHPQVTAAVNQVAAALANLGI
;
A
#
# COMPACT_ATOMS: atom_id res chain seq x y z
N MET A 1 -9.11 -12.71 9.28
CA MET A 1 -9.61 -11.91 8.14
C MET A 1 -8.69 -12.16 6.96
N ASP A 2 -9.26 -12.32 5.77
CA ASP A 2 -8.59 -12.99 4.65
C ASP A 2 -7.60 -12.09 3.90
N LYS A 3 -6.45 -12.66 3.51
CA LYS A 3 -5.47 -12.08 2.58
C LYS A 3 -6.10 -11.52 1.29
N ASN A 4 -7.29 -12.02 0.94
CA ASN A 4 -8.09 -11.54 -0.18
C ASN A 4 -8.51 -10.07 -0.03
N ARG A 5 -8.84 -9.61 1.18
CA ARG A 5 -9.18 -8.19 1.40
C ARG A 5 -8.01 -7.25 1.15
N VAL A 6 -6.79 -7.67 1.53
CA VAL A 6 -5.58 -6.90 1.25
C VAL A 6 -5.33 -6.89 -0.26
N ARG A 7 -5.49 -8.02 -0.96
CA ARG A 7 -5.38 -8.05 -2.43
C ARG A 7 -6.39 -7.15 -3.12
N ASP A 8 -7.65 -7.16 -2.70
CA ASP A 8 -8.69 -6.31 -3.27
C ASP A 8 -8.36 -4.81 -3.07
N ALA A 9 -7.87 -4.45 -1.88
CA ALA A 9 -7.44 -3.09 -1.59
C ALA A 9 -6.23 -2.66 -2.43
N LEU A 10 -5.24 -3.56 -2.61
CA LEU A 10 -4.06 -3.30 -3.45
C LEU A 10 -4.44 -3.14 -4.92
N HIS A 11 -5.36 -3.96 -5.42
CA HIS A 11 -5.86 -3.87 -6.78
C HIS A 11 -6.59 -2.53 -7.01
N THR A 12 -7.37 -2.09 -6.01
CA THR A 12 -8.02 -0.77 -6.03
C THR A 12 -6.98 0.35 -6.08
N LEU A 13 -5.97 0.30 -5.21
CA LEU A 13 -4.88 1.28 -5.20
C LEU A 13 -4.14 1.33 -6.54
N GLN A 14 -3.83 0.19 -7.14
CA GLN A 14 -3.16 0.14 -8.44
C GLN A 14 -4.01 0.74 -9.58
N ALA A 15 -5.33 0.54 -9.54
CA ALA A 15 -6.25 1.15 -10.49
C ALA A 15 -6.30 2.68 -10.31
N GLU A 16 -6.40 3.17 -9.07
CA GLU A 16 -6.37 4.60 -8.76
C GLU A 16 -5.05 5.25 -9.20
N LEU A 17 -3.91 4.59 -8.97
CA LEU A 17 -2.61 5.06 -9.45
C LEU A 17 -2.56 5.15 -10.98
N SER A 18 -3.14 4.17 -11.67
CA SER A 18 -3.20 4.15 -13.14
C SER A 18 -4.07 5.28 -13.69
N CYS A 19 -5.13 5.66 -12.98
CA CYS A 19 -6.00 6.78 -13.32
C CYS A 19 -5.44 8.15 -12.89
N ALA A 20 -4.58 8.18 -11.86
CA ALA A 20 -3.95 9.40 -11.34
C ALA A 20 -2.87 9.91 -12.31
N ASN A 21 -3.29 10.54 -13.41
CA ASN A 21 -2.39 11.08 -14.44
C ASN A 21 -1.56 12.29 -13.98
N THR A 22 -1.91 12.90 -12.84
CA THR A 22 -1.16 14.02 -12.24
C THR A 22 -0.15 13.58 -11.18
N LEU A 23 -0.10 12.28 -10.85
CA LEU A 23 0.91 11.75 -9.92
C LEU A 23 2.28 11.70 -10.62
N ASP A 24 3.30 12.21 -9.96
CA ASP A 24 4.67 12.18 -10.45
C ASP A 24 5.20 10.74 -10.54
N ASP A 25 6.12 10.51 -11.48
CA ASP A 25 6.66 9.18 -11.75
C ASP A 25 7.43 8.59 -10.55
N ALA A 26 8.06 9.42 -9.73
CA ALA A 26 8.82 8.96 -8.56
C ALA A 26 7.88 8.42 -7.47
N SER A 27 6.82 9.14 -7.16
CA SER A 27 5.79 8.71 -6.21
C SER A 27 5.04 7.48 -6.71
N ARG A 28 4.72 7.45 -8.01
CA ARG A 28 4.12 6.26 -8.65
C ARG A 28 5.02 5.04 -8.49
N GLN A 29 6.33 5.17 -8.75
CA GLN A 29 7.28 4.07 -8.59
C GLN A 29 7.41 3.63 -7.12
N SER A 30 7.45 4.56 -6.18
CA SER A 30 7.52 4.27 -4.75
C SER A 30 6.30 3.48 -4.26
N LEU A 31 5.10 3.90 -4.66
CA LEU A 31 3.86 3.19 -4.33
C LEU A 31 3.77 1.82 -4.99
N LEU A 32 4.18 1.69 -6.26
CA LEU A 32 4.23 0.39 -6.95
C LEU A 32 5.24 -0.56 -6.31
N ALA A 33 6.39 -0.05 -5.86
CA ALA A 33 7.38 -0.86 -5.14
C ALA A 33 6.80 -1.38 -3.82
N THR A 34 6.14 -0.51 -3.05
CA THR A 34 5.52 -0.92 -1.78
C THR A 34 4.38 -1.93 -2.00
N ILE A 35 3.55 -1.77 -3.04
CA ILE A 35 2.53 -2.75 -3.43
C ILE A 35 3.17 -4.11 -3.73
N ALA A 36 4.27 -4.13 -4.48
CA ALA A 36 4.98 -5.36 -4.82
C ALA A 36 5.56 -6.06 -3.58
N ASP A 37 6.08 -5.29 -2.63
CA ASP A 37 6.59 -5.84 -1.36
C ASP A 37 5.47 -6.41 -0.49
N ILE A 38 4.32 -5.73 -0.43
CA ILE A 38 3.13 -6.26 0.26
C ILE A 38 2.65 -7.57 -0.37
N HIS A 39 2.59 -7.65 -1.71
CA HIS A 39 2.28 -8.91 -2.39
C HIS A 39 3.26 -10.01 -2.02
N ARG A 40 4.56 -9.69 -2.00
CA ARG A 40 5.60 -10.65 -1.61
C ARG A 40 5.42 -11.14 -0.19
N GLN A 41 5.07 -10.25 0.75
CA GLN A 41 4.78 -10.60 2.15
C GLN A 41 3.54 -11.50 2.27
N LEU A 42 2.46 -11.16 1.55
CA LEU A 42 1.21 -11.94 1.54
C LEU A 42 1.43 -13.36 1.00
N GLU A 43 2.31 -13.52 0.02
CA GLU A 43 2.69 -14.81 -0.59
C GLU A 43 3.72 -15.58 0.24
N ALA A 44 4.73 -14.91 0.78
CA ALA A 44 5.77 -15.52 1.62
C ALA A 44 5.23 -16.03 2.97
N GLY A 45 4.16 -15.41 3.50
CA GLY A 45 3.71 -15.71 4.87
C GLY A 45 4.68 -15.17 5.92
N ASP A 46 4.34 -15.32 7.21
CA ASP A 46 5.03 -14.79 8.42
C ASP A 46 6.55 -15.10 8.58
N ASP A 47 7.23 -15.64 7.56
CA ASP A 47 8.65 -16.00 7.59
C ASP A 47 9.62 -14.81 7.40
N LEU A 48 9.12 -13.57 7.37
CA LEU A 48 9.97 -12.39 7.29
C LEU A 48 10.42 -11.93 8.69
N PRO A 49 11.73 -11.75 8.93
CA PRO A 49 12.25 -11.42 10.24
C PRO A 49 11.73 -10.05 10.73
N ALA A 50 11.22 -10.03 11.97
CA ALA A 50 10.63 -8.87 12.65
C ALA A 50 11.50 -7.59 12.71
N ALA A 51 12.77 -7.67 12.29
CA ALA A 51 13.71 -6.55 12.24
C ALA A 51 13.53 -5.65 11.01
N GLU A 52 12.81 -6.11 9.97
CA GLU A 52 12.44 -5.30 8.80
C GLU A 52 10.96 -4.86 8.82
N SER A 53 10.24 -5.16 9.90
CA SER A 53 8.83 -4.83 10.12
C SER A 53 8.62 -3.37 10.55
N GLU A 54 9.23 -2.41 9.86
CA GLU A 54 8.46 -1.18 9.64
C GLU A 54 7.23 -1.63 8.87
N SER A 55 6.04 -1.56 9.50
CA SER A 55 4.83 -2.08 8.89
C SER A 55 4.70 -1.48 7.50
N LEU A 56 4.49 -2.32 6.49
CA LEU A 56 4.36 -1.84 5.12
C LEU A 56 3.21 -0.84 5.02
N GLY A 57 2.22 -0.96 5.92
CA GLY A 57 1.19 0.04 6.14
C GLY A 57 1.72 1.41 6.59
N GLY A 58 2.70 1.47 7.50
CA GLY A 58 3.36 2.70 7.93
C GLY A 58 4.13 3.41 6.81
N LYS A 59 4.92 2.66 6.02
CA LYS A 59 5.61 3.23 4.84
C LYS A 59 4.64 3.79 3.79
N LEU A 60 3.51 3.11 3.61
CA LEU A 60 2.43 3.57 2.75
C LEU A 60 1.81 4.87 3.32
N GLN A 61 1.59 4.93 4.64
CA GLN A 61 1.05 6.09 5.35
C GLN A 61 1.95 7.32 5.25
N ASP A 62 3.26 7.14 5.41
CA ASP A 62 4.24 8.24 5.29
C ASP A 62 4.30 8.78 3.87
N SER A 63 4.19 7.90 2.87
CA SER A 63 4.12 8.32 1.47
C SER A 63 2.85 9.17 1.22
N ILE A 64 1.68 8.80 1.77
CA ILE A 64 0.41 9.54 1.58
C ILE A 64 0.47 10.99 2.06
N LEU A 65 1.21 11.28 3.14
CA LEU A 65 1.25 12.62 3.74
C LEU A 65 1.70 13.70 2.73
N GLU A 66 2.50 13.33 1.73
CA GLU A 66 2.91 14.24 0.65
C GLU A 66 1.81 14.44 -0.42
N PHE A 67 0.84 13.53 -0.53
CA PHE A 67 -0.14 13.49 -1.63
C PHE A 67 -1.58 13.84 -1.19
N GLU A 68 -1.83 13.98 0.10
CA GLU A 68 -3.16 14.19 0.70
C GLU A 68 -3.91 15.39 0.08
N ALA A 69 -3.17 16.44 -0.31
CA ALA A 69 -3.73 17.65 -0.91
C ALA A 69 -4.04 17.52 -2.42
N GLU A 70 -3.25 16.73 -3.14
CA GLU A 70 -3.32 16.65 -4.62
C GLU A 70 -4.17 15.46 -5.09
N HIS A 71 -4.23 14.38 -4.30
CA HIS A 71 -4.81 13.11 -4.71
C HIS A 71 -5.64 12.45 -3.60
N PRO A 72 -6.84 12.99 -3.30
CA PRO A 72 -7.72 12.45 -2.25
C PRO A 72 -8.21 11.01 -2.53
N GLN A 73 -8.32 10.62 -3.81
CA GLN A 73 -8.75 9.28 -4.21
C GLN A 73 -7.66 8.22 -3.93
N VAL A 74 -6.40 8.56 -4.26
CA VAL A 74 -5.24 7.71 -3.94
C VAL A 74 -5.10 7.58 -2.42
N THR A 75 -5.19 8.70 -1.70
CA THR A 75 -5.16 8.74 -0.23
C THR A 75 -6.18 7.78 0.41
N ALA A 76 -7.42 7.76 -0.10
CA ALA A 76 -8.45 6.87 0.40
C ALA A 76 -8.13 5.38 0.15
N ALA A 77 -7.68 5.05 -1.07
CA ALA A 77 -7.29 3.69 -1.42
C ALA A 77 -6.09 3.19 -0.60
N VAL A 78 -5.10 4.05 -0.37
CA VAL A 78 -3.94 3.70 0.44
C VAL A 78 -4.34 3.48 1.91
N ASN A 79 -5.18 4.33 2.48
CA ASN A 79 -5.71 4.12 3.84
C ASN A 79 -6.46 2.79 3.98
N GLN A 80 -7.19 2.39 2.94
CA GLN A 80 -7.87 1.10 2.91
C GLN A 80 -6.88 -0.08 2.91
N VAL A 81 -5.77 0.03 2.18
CA VAL A 81 -4.68 -0.97 2.20
C VAL A 81 -4.02 -1.01 3.57
N ALA A 82 -3.63 0.13 4.13
CA ALA A 82 -3.00 0.22 5.45
C ALA A 82 -3.89 -0.38 6.55
N ALA A 83 -5.19 -0.08 6.53
CA ALA A 83 -6.16 -0.69 7.45
C ALA A 83 -6.29 -2.21 7.23
N ALA A 84 -6.24 -2.68 5.99
CA ALA A 84 -6.30 -4.12 5.70
C ALA A 84 -5.03 -4.85 6.18
N LEU A 85 -3.86 -4.23 6.07
CA LEU A 85 -2.58 -4.73 6.58
C LEU A 85 -2.54 -4.77 8.11
N ALA A 86 -2.96 -3.69 8.76
CA ALA A 86 -3.06 -3.61 10.22
C ALA A 86 -3.99 -4.69 10.79
N ASN A 87 -5.09 -5.00 10.11
CA ASN A 87 -5.99 -6.11 10.48
C ASN A 87 -5.37 -7.49 10.30
N LEU A 88 -4.34 -7.60 9.46
CA LEU A 88 -3.60 -8.84 9.19
C LEU A 88 -2.36 -8.99 10.10
N GLY A 89 -2.01 -7.94 10.84
CA GLY A 89 -0.90 -7.93 11.81
C GLY A 89 0.49 -7.71 11.20
N ILE A 90 0.55 -7.14 9.98
CA ILE A 90 1.77 -6.88 9.20
C ILE A 90 1.88 -5.42 8.75
#